data_AF-A0A1C4YM56-F1
#
_entry.id   AF-A0A1C4YM56-F1
#
_cell.length_a   1.000
_cell.length_b   1.000
_cell.length_c   1.000
_cell.angle_alpha   90.00
_cell.angle_beta   90.00
_cell.angle_gamma   90.00
#
_symmetry.space_group_name_H-M   'P 1'
#
loop_
_entity.id
_entity.type
_entity.pdbx_description
1 polymer ?
#
loop_
_entity_poly.entity_id
_entity_poly.type
_entity_poly.pdbx_seq_one_letter_code
_entity_poly.pdbx_strand_id
1 'polypeptide(L)'
;MLALGPVAVFTEPAVAAPVCDVPEPPPVCGGDVDEANAWVNLTSASRVPTGVQVKGSAGDPDATTSVQVIAKISGVEVGRFSVASGSAFIRTLPARYGDTVCLTAVSQGAGVGETACRTLAVRFDPFGSFDELSPGPSGLRVRTGMWRRRWSSGVSRWST
;
A
#
# COMPACT_ATOMS: atom_id res chain seq x y z
N MET A 1 33.62 -31.56 47.94
CA MET A 1 32.30 -31.74 47.30
C MET A 1 32.15 -30.69 46.22
N LEU A 2 32.32 -31.07 44.95
CA LEU A 2 32.15 -30.19 43.77
C LEU A 2 30.83 -30.58 43.11
N ALA A 3 29.87 -29.65 43.07
CA ALA A 3 28.58 -29.85 42.41
C ALA A 3 28.74 -29.60 40.91
N LEU A 4 28.55 -30.65 40.10
CA LEU A 4 28.41 -30.56 38.65
C LEU A 4 26.94 -30.21 38.34
N GLY A 5 26.69 -29.03 37.78
CA GLY A 5 25.37 -28.66 37.27
C GLY A 5 25.09 -29.32 35.91
N PRO A 6 23.81 -29.52 35.52
CA PRO A 6 23.47 -30.18 34.27
C PRO A 6 23.69 -29.26 33.07
N VAL A 7 24.33 -29.80 32.03
CA VAL A 7 24.43 -29.18 30.69
C VAL A 7 23.17 -29.55 29.92
N ALA A 8 22.39 -28.56 29.50
CA ALA A 8 21.26 -28.77 28.62
C ALA A 8 21.76 -28.96 27.18
N VAL A 9 21.59 -30.16 26.63
CA VAL A 9 21.79 -30.46 25.20
C VAL A 9 20.45 -30.21 24.51
N PHE A 10 20.39 -29.18 23.68
CA PHE A 10 19.25 -28.98 22.77
C PHE A 10 19.48 -29.85 21.53
N THR A 11 18.74 -30.94 21.41
CA THR A 11 18.64 -31.67 20.14
C THR A 11 17.56 -31.01 19.31
N GLU A 12 17.96 -30.19 18.33
CA GLU A 12 17.08 -29.76 17.26
C GLU A 12 16.64 -31.00 16.46
N PRO A 13 15.34 -31.21 16.19
CA PRO A 13 14.94 -32.29 15.31
C PRO A 13 15.44 -31.97 13.90
N ALA A 14 16.41 -32.75 13.41
CA ALA A 14 16.75 -32.76 12.00
C ALA A 14 15.55 -33.33 11.23
N VAL A 15 14.72 -32.44 10.68
CA VAL A 15 13.73 -32.84 9.67
C VAL A 15 14.53 -33.21 8.42
N ALA A 16 14.58 -34.50 8.11
CA ALA A 16 15.22 -35.00 6.90
C ALA A 16 14.51 -34.40 5.67
N ALA A 17 15.28 -33.77 4.78
CA ALA A 17 14.78 -33.33 3.49
C ALA A 17 14.21 -34.53 2.71
N PRO A 18 13.10 -34.36 1.97
CA PRO A 18 12.52 -35.45 1.18
C PRO A 18 13.54 -35.95 0.15
N VAL A 19 13.76 -37.27 0.12
CA VAL A 19 14.68 -37.94 -0.80
C VAL A 19 13.98 -38.12 -2.15
N CYS A 20 14.53 -37.52 -3.21
CA CYS A 20 13.92 -37.42 -4.55
C CYS A 20 14.18 -38.62 -5.48
N ASP A 21 14.62 -39.76 -4.96
CA ASP A 21 14.94 -40.95 -5.77
C ASP A 21 13.75 -41.95 -5.86
N VAL A 22 12.53 -41.46 -6.11
CA VAL A 22 11.37 -42.33 -6.38
C VAL A 22 10.80 -42.03 -7.77
N PRO A 23 10.69 -43.04 -8.67
CA PRO A 23 10.27 -42.82 -10.04
C PRO A 23 8.76 -42.53 -10.16
N GLU A 24 8.50 -41.46 -10.91
CA GLU A 24 7.30 -40.89 -11.55
C GLU A 24 5.86 -41.30 -11.15
N PRO A 25 4.92 -40.33 -11.15
CA PRO A 25 5.15 -38.91 -11.41
C PRO A 25 5.82 -38.24 -10.21
N PRO A 26 6.88 -37.42 -10.42
CA PRO A 26 7.61 -36.84 -9.32
C PRO A 26 6.68 -35.87 -8.56
N PRO A 27 6.69 -35.87 -7.22
CA PRO A 27 6.14 -34.75 -6.48
C PRO A 27 6.87 -33.48 -6.93
N VAL A 28 6.13 -32.38 -7.11
CA VAL A 28 6.67 -31.09 -7.54
C VAL A 28 7.64 -30.61 -6.46
N CYS A 29 8.94 -30.84 -6.68
CA CYS A 29 10.02 -30.40 -5.81
C CYS A 29 10.74 -29.23 -6.48
N GLY A 30 10.50 -28.01 -6.01
CA GLY A 30 11.26 -26.82 -6.41
C GLY A 30 10.37 -25.61 -6.67
N GLY A 31 10.19 -24.82 -5.63
CA GLY A 31 9.45 -23.57 -5.62
C GLY A 31 8.69 -23.50 -4.32
N ASP A 32 9.26 -22.81 -3.33
CA ASP A 32 8.46 -22.35 -2.21
C ASP A 32 7.24 -21.65 -2.83
N VAL A 33 6.01 -21.88 -2.36
CA VAL A 33 4.82 -21.19 -2.90
C VAL A 33 4.96 -19.66 -2.88
N ASP A 34 5.95 -19.15 -2.16
CA ASP A 34 6.39 -17.76 -2.11
C ASP A 34 7.11 -17.28 -3.39
N GLU A 35 7.82 -18.15 -4.12
CA GLU A 35 8.53 -17.81 -5.36
C GLU A 35 7.62 -17.65 -6.58
N ALA A 36 6.33 -18.03 -6.48
CA ALA A 36 5.31 -17.80 -7.52
C ALA A 36 4.38 -16.62 -7.18
N ASN A 37 4.54 -16.00 -6.01
CA ASN A 37 3.61 -14.96 -5.56
C ASN A 37 3.89 -13.62 -6.23
N ALA A 38 2.81 -12.94 -6.60
CA ALA A 38 2.89 -11.55 -7.02
C ALA A 38 3.03 -10.66 -5.79
N TRP A 39 4.02 -9.78 -5.82
CA TRP A 39 4.41 -8.94 -4.71
C TRP A 39 4.19 -7.46 -5.01
N VAL A 40 3.99 -6.67 -3.94
CA VAL A 40 3.94 -5.21 -4.01
C VAL A 40 4.58 -4.60 -2.79
N ASN A 41 5.42 -3.59 -2.98
CA ASN A 41 6.03 -2.81 -1.92
C ASN A 41 5.56 -1.36 -2.01
N LEU A 42 4.86 -0.89 -0.98
CA LEU A 42 4.42 0.49 -0.86
C LEU A 42 5.42 1.31 -0.03
N THR A 43 6.30 2.03 -0.72
CA THR A 43 7.35 2.85 -0.08
C THR A 43 6.81 4.17 0.48
N SER A 44 5.88 4.81 -0.22
CA SER A 44 5.28 6.08 0.25
C SER A 44 3.84 6.25 -0.20
N ALA A 45 3.04 6.90 0.64
CA ALA A 45 1.72 7.42 0.30
C ALA A 45 1.59 8.83 0.88
N SER A 46 1.22 9.81 0.05
CA SER A 46 1.09 11.21 0.46
C SER A 46 -0.08 11.92 -0.23
N ARG A 47 -0.61 12.96 0.41
CA ARG A 47 -1.61 13.84 -0.23
C ARG A 47 -0.98 14.68 -1.31
N VAL A 48 -1.69 14.80 -2.42
CA VAL A 48 -1.47 15.81 -3.46
C VAL A 48 -2.81 16.47 -3.80
N PRO A 49 -2.82 17.69 -4.38
CA PRO A 49 -4.08 18.39 -4.66
C PRO A 49 -5.08 17.60 -5.51
N THR A 50 -4.59 16.70 -6.36
CA THR A 50 -5.40 15.87 -7.26
C THR A 50 -5.76 14.49 -6.68
N GLY A 51 -5.32 14.15 -5.46
CA GLY A 51 -5.54 12.81 -4.91
C GLY A 51 -4.55 12.36 -3.83
N VAL A 52 -4.25 11.07 -3.85
CA VAL A 52 -3.20 10.44 -3.03
C VAL A 52 -2.11 9.91 -3.96
N GLN A 53 -0.91 10.47 -3.88
CA GLN A 53 0.24 9.95 -4.61
C GLN A 53 0.83 8.77 -3.84
N VAL A 54 0.98 7.64 -4.53
CA VAL A 54 1.65 6.43 -4.03
C VAL A 54 2.91 6.17 -4.84
N LYS A 55 3.94 5.65 -4.17
CA LYS A 55 5.20 5.22 -4.77
C LYS A 55 5.61 3.87 -4.21
N GLY A 56 6.16 3.03 -5.06
CA GLY A 56 6.52 1.67 -4.69
C GLY A 56 7.12 0.89 -5.84
N SER A 57 7.17 -0.42 -5.67
CA SER A 57 7.51 -1.39 -6.72
C SER A 57 6.53 -2.56 -6.66
N ALA A 58 6.33 -3.22 -7.80
CA ALA A 58 5.49 -4.41 -7.87
C ALA A 58 6.07 -5.38 -8.89
N GLY A 59 5.84 -6.66 -8.69
CA GLY A 59 6.29 -7.69 -9.60
C GLY A 59 5.52 -8.98 -9.42
N ASP A 60 5.66 -9.81 -10.43
CA ASP A 60 5.13 -11.16 -10.45
C ASP A 60 6.11 -12.02 -11.27
N PRO A 61 6.65 -13.10 -10.68
CA PRO A 61 7.59 -14.00 -11.34
C PRO A 61 6.96 -14.72 -12.55
N ASP A 62 5.64 -14.93 -12.55
CA ASP A 62 4.93 -15.56 -13.66
C ASP A 62 4.51 -14.54 -14.75
N ALA A 63 4.54 -13.24 -14.45
CA ALA A 63 4.15 -12.19 -15.39
C ALA A 63 5.28 -11.85 -16.37
N THR A 64 5.03 -12.05 -17.66
CA THR A 64 6.00 -11.79 -18.74
C THR A 64 6.20 -10.32 -19.10
N THR A 65 5.24 -9.45 -18.75
CA THR A 65 5.30 -8.02 -19.12
C THR A 65 4.90 -7.10 -17.98
N SER A 66 3.72 -7.29 -17.41
CA SER A 66 3.18 -6.41 -16.38
C SER A 66 2.33 -7.14 -15.37
N VAL A 67 2.36 -6.65 -14.13
CA VAL A 67 1.50 -7.06 -13.02
C VAL A 67 0.39 -6.02 -12.82
N GLN A 68 -0.82 -6.48 -12.55
CA GLN A 68 -1.93 -5.59 -12.20
C GLN A 68 -1.92 -5.32 -10.70
N VAL A 69 -2.11 -4.07 -10.30
CA VAL A 69 -2.20 -3.65 -8.91
C VAL A 69 -3.57 -3.03 -8.65
N ILE A 70 -4.24 -3.50 -7.62
CA ILE A 70 -5.53 -2.98 -7.13
C ILE A 70 -5.24 -2.05 -5.95
N ALA A 71 -5.72 -0.82 -6.02
CA ALA A 71 -5.57 0.16 -4.96
C ALA A 71 -6.86 0.32 -4.16
N LYS A 72 -6.75 0.24 -2.83
CA LYS A 72 -7.85 0.40 -1.89
C LYS A 72 -7.55 1.49 -0.85
N ILE A 73 -8.56 2.27 -0.51
CA ILE A 73 -8.52 3.21 0.63
C ILE A 73 -9.57 2.78 1.64
N SER A 74 -9.12 2.42 2.85
CA SER A 74 -9.94 1.85 3.92
C SER A 74 -10.83 0.71 3.43
N GLY A 75 -10.23 -0.24 2.70
CA GLY A 75 -10.89 -1.45 2.21
C GLY A 75 -11.69 -1.31 0.90
N VAL A 76 -11.90 -0.09 0.40
CA VAL A 76 -12.66 0.14 -0.83
C VAL A 76 -11.74 0.44 -1.99
N GLU A 77 -11.97 -0.23 -3.11
CA GLU A 77 -11.23 -0.04 -4.35
C GLU A 77 -11.43 1.38 -4.89
N VAL A 78 -10.32 2.07 -5.15
CA VAL A 78 -10.29 3.42 -5.74
C VAL A 78 -9.67 3.43 -7.14
N GLY A 79 -9.05 2.32 -7.55
CA GLY A 79 -8.50 2.18 -8.89
C GLY A 79 -7.67 0.93 -9.08
N ARG A 80 -7.32 0.67 -10.34
CA ARG A 80 -6.44 -0.42 -10.78
C ARG A 80 -5.47 0.13 -11.80
N PHE A 81 -4.24 -0.38 -11.81
CA PHE A 81 -3.23 0.02 -12.80
C PHE A 81 -2.22 -1.11 -13.04
N SER A 82 -1.61 -1.10 -14.21
CA SER A 82 -0.53 -2.04 -14.55
C SER A 82 0.84 -1.41 -14.28
N VAL A 83 1.77 -2.24 -13.81
CA VAL A 83 3.18 -1.91 -13.59
C VAL A 83 4.00 -2.96 -14.32
N ALA A 84 5.08 -2.57 -15.01
CA ALA A 84 6.01 -3.55 -15.58
C ALA A 84 6.55 -4.45 -14.46
N SER A 85 6.61 -5.77 -14.68
CA SER A 85 7.00 -6.69 -13.61
C SER A 85 8.40 -6.35 -13.08
N GLY A 86 8.58 -6.36 -11.75
CA GLY A 86 9.83 -6.00 -11.09
C GLY A 86 10.19 -4.52 -11.08
N SER A 87 9.30 -3.63 -11.57
CA SER A 87 9.60 -2.22 -11.74
C SER A 87 9.00 -1.32 -10.66
N ALA A 88 9.60 -0.14 -10.50
CA ALA A 88 9.08 0.92 -9.64
C ALA A 88 7.91 1.67 -10.32
N PHE A 89 7.02 2.24 -9.51
CA PHE A 89 5.90 3.05 -9.97
C PHE A 89 5.69 4.31 -9.11
N ILE A 90 5.10 5.33 -9.75
CA ILE A 90 4.49 6.49 -9.11
C ILE A 90 3.10 6.66 -9.71
N ARG A 91 2.06 6.72 -8.88
CA ARG A 91 0.67 6.87 -9.31
C ARG A 91 -0.10 7.82 -8.40
N THR A 92 -1.06 8.53 -8.95
CA THR A 92 -2.00 9.34 -8.19
C THR A 92 -3.35 8.63 -8.18
N LEU A 93 -3.80 8.23 -7.00
CA LEU A 93 -5.09 7.61 -6.78
C LEU A 93 -6.16 8.68 -6.51
N PRO A 94 -7.42 8.45 -6.91
CA PRO A 94 -8.52 9.31 -6.50
C PRO A 94 -8.57 9.44 -4.98
N ALA A 95 -8.72 10.68 -4.47
CA ALA A 95 -8.88 10.90 -3.05
C ALA A 95 -10.23 10.34 -2.57
N ARG A 96 -10.20 9.59 -1.48
CA ARG A 96 -11.37 9.09 -0.77
C ARG A 96 -11.14 9.19 0.72
N TYR A 97 -12.18 9.44 1.51
CA TYR A 97 -12.05 9.41 2.95
C TYR A 97 -11.55 8.04 3.44
N GLY A 98 -10.60 8.02 4.37
CA GLY A 98 -10.07 6.80 4.98
C GLY A 98 -8.73 7.02 5.65
N ASP A 99 -8.19 6.02 6.32
CA ASP A 99 -6.96 6.14 7.13
C ASP A 99 -5.85 5.18 6.69
N THR A 100 -6.15 4.33 5.72
CA THR A 100 -5.24 3.29 5.25
C THR A 100 -5.30 3.21 3.74
N VAL A 101 -4.13 3.23 3.10
CA VAL A 101 -3.96 2.98 1.67
C VAL A 101 -3.32 1.61 1.53
N CYS A 102 -4.00 0.70 0.84
CA CYS A 102 -3.53 -0.65 0.57
C CYS A 102 -3.42 -0.87 -0.93
N LEU A 103 -2.34 -1.50 -1.36
CA LEU A 103 -2.15 -1.98 -2.72
C LEU A 103 -2.08 -3.50 -2.69
N THR A 104 -2.76 -4.16 -3.62
CA THR A 104 -2.73 -5.62 -3.78
C THR A 104 -2.26 -5.95 -5.18
N ALA A 105 -1.18 -6.73 -5.31
CA ALA A 105 -0.77 -7.27 -6.59
C ALA A 105 -1.71 -8.42 -7.00
N VAL A 106 -1.96 -8.60 -8.29
CA VAL A 106 -2.76 -9.71 -8.82
C VAL A 106 -1.80 -10.69 -9.49
N SER A 107 -1.73 -11.92 -8.97
CA SER A 107 -0.88 -12.97 -9.52
C SER A 107 -1.40 -13.50 -10.86
N GLN A 108 -0.46 -13.79 -11.77
CA GLN A 108 -0.64 -14.38 -13.09
C GLN A 108 -0.11 -15.81 -13.11
N GLY A 109 -0.58 -16.67 -12.20
CA GLY A 109 -0.11 -18.04 -12.16
C GLY A 109 -0.75 -18.84 -11.03
N ALA A 110 -0.01 -19.82 -10.52
CA ALA A 110 -0.45 -20.64 -9.40
C ALA A 110 -0.27 -19.93 -8.04
N GLY A 111 0.45 -18.80 -8.00
CA GLY A 111 0.67 -18.01 -6.81
C GLY A 111 -0.53 -17.14 -6.39
N VAL A 112 -0.36 -16.47 -5.25
CA VAL A 112 -1.32 -15.50 -4.71
C VAL A 112 -0.79 -14.07 -4.82
N GLY A 113 -1.72 -13.12 -4.71
CA GLY A 113 -1.41 -11.69 -4.72
C GLY A 113 -1.16 -11.14 -3.32
N GLU A 114 0.03 -10.60 -3.08
CA GLU A 114 0.36 -9.94 -1.81
C GLU A 114 -0.30 -8.56 -1.69
N THR A 115 -0.46 -8.10 -0.45
CA THR A 115 -1.00 -6.77 -0.14
C THR A 115 -0.06 -5.98 0.76
N ALA A 116 0.26 -4.75 0.36
CA ALA A 116 1.02 -3.80 1.16
C ALA A 116 0.15 -2.61 1.55
N CYS A 117 0.10 -2.30 2.85
CA CYS A 117 -0.68 -1.20 3.39
C CYS A 117 0.20 -0.15 4.07
N ARG A 118 -0.21 1.11 3.98
CA ARG A 118 0.31 2.20 4.81
C ARG A 118 -0.80 3.04 5.40
N THR A 119 -0.61 3.41 6.66
CA THR A 119 -1.46 4.37 7.35
C THR A 119 -1.22 5.76 6.77
N LEU A 120 -2.26 6.36 6.24
CA LEU A 120 -2.29 7.73 5.77
C LEU A 120 -3.69 8.26 6.05
N ALA A 121 -3.79 9.24 6.95
CA ALA A 121 -5.05 9.92 7.20
C ALA A 121 -5.51 10.68 5.95
N VAL A 122 -6.49 10.08 5.25
CA VAL A 122 -7.28 10.62 4.15
C VAL A 122 -8.46 11.44 4.58
N ARG A 123 -8.16 12.55 5.24
CA ARG A 123 -9.11 13.63 5.49
C ARG A 123 -9.43 14.38 4.21
N PHE A 124 -10.69 14.39 3.82
CA PHE A 124 -11.18 15.29 2.78
C PHE A 124 -11.21 16.70 3.38
N ASP A 125 -10.07 17.38 3.33
CA ASP A 125 -9.96 18.80 3.62
C ASP A 125 -9.77 19.45 2.25
N PRO A 126 -10.85 19.83 1.55
CA PRO A 126 -10.69 20.54 0.28
C PRO A 126 -9.84 21.76 0.61
N PHE A 127 -8.65 21.86 0.03
CA PHE A 127 -7.79 23.02 0.22
C PHE A 127 -8.48 24.21 -0.46
N GLY A 128 -9.41 24.83 0.25
CA GLY A 128 -10.23 25.94 -0.20
C GLY A 128 -11.42 26.18 0.72
N SER A 129 -11.61 27.42 1.17
CA SER A 129 -12.86 27.81 1.81
C SER A 129 -13.93 28.04 0.75
N PHE A 130 -15.13 27.63 1.11
CA PHE A 130 -16.33 28.23 0.58
C PHE A 130 -16.44 29.64 1.18
N ASP A 131 -16.14 30.69 0.41
CA ASP A 131 -16.12 32.06 0.93
C ASP A 131 -17.51 32.69 0.89
N GLU A 132 -18.26 32.51 -0.20
CA GLU A 132 -19.54 33.21 -0.38
C GLU A 132 -20.44 32.55 -1.44
N LEU A 133 -21.72 32.33 -1.08
CA LEU A 133 -22.82 32.14 -2.04
C LEU A 133 -23.55 33.47 -2.13
N SER A 134 -23.56 34.10 -3.31
CA SER A 134 -24.41 35.27 -3.55
C SER A 134 -25.34 35.06 -4.74
N PRO A 135 -26.63 35.46 -4.64
CA PRO A 135 -27.52 35.44 -5.79
C PRO A 135 -27.07 36.47 -6.83
N GLY A 136 -26.96 36.04 -8.08
CA GLY A 136 -26.71 36.88 -9.24
C GLY A 136 -27.88 36.85 -10.23
N PRO A 137 -27.83 37.70 -11.28
CA PRO A 137 -28.95 37.88 -12.23
C PRO A 137 -29.35 36.61 -12.99
N SER A 138 -28.49 35.59 -13.04
CA SER A 138 -28.68 34.35 -13.78
C SER A 138 -28.37 33.09 -12.95
N GLY A 139 -28.35 33.19 -11.61
CA GLY A 139 -28.11 32.04 -10.72
C GLY A 139 -27.22 32.35 -9.52
N LEU A 140 -26.79 31.29 -8.81
CA LEU A 140 -25.89 31.40 -7.66
C LEU A 140 -24.46 31.64 -8.13
N ARG A 141 -23.82 32.67 -7.56
CA ARG A 141 -22.38 32.91 -7.68
C ARG A 141 -21.68 32.25 -6.51
N VAL A 142 -20.66 31.45 -6.81
CA VAL A 142 -19.81 30.80 -5.81
C VAL A 142 -18.45 31.48 -5.83
N ARG A 143 -18.01 32.01 -4.68
CA ARG A 143 -16.63 32.47 -4.46
C ARG A 143 -15.91 31.48 -3.57
N THR A 144 -14.70 31.11 -3.98
CA THR A 144 -13.82 30.22 -3.21
C THR A 144 -12.50 30.91 -2.91
N GLY A 145 -12.02 30.75 -1.69
CA GLY A 145 -10.75 31.29 -1.23
C GLY A 145 -9.74 30.19 -1.02
N MET A 146 -8.46 30.47 -1.25
CA MET A 146 -7.38 29.54 -0.91
C MET A 146 -6.69 30.01 0.36
N TRP A 147 -6.80 29.24 1.45
CA TRP A 147 -6.04 29.52 2.67
C TRP A 147 -4.55 29.29 2.41
N ARG A 148 -3.78 30.36 2.19
CA ARG A 148 -2.33 30.31 2.41
C ARG A 148 -2.12 30.35 3.91
N ARG A 149 -1.53 29.30 4.49
CA ARG A 149 -1.01 29.38 5.86
C ARG A 149 0.04 30.49 5.89
N ARG A 150 -0.35 31.68 6.36
CA ARG A 150 0.60 32.68 6.83
C ARG A 150 1.01 32.21 8.22
N TRP A 151 2.21 31.65 8.34
CA TRP A 151 2.85 31.55 9.64
C TRP A 151 3.07 32.99 10.12
N SER A 152 2.23 33.45 11.04
CA SER A 152 2.53 34.62 11.87
C SER A 152 2.67 34.12 13.31
N SER A 153 3.91 34.03 13.75
CA SER A 153 4.23 34.05 15.18
C SER A 153 3.60 35.31 15.79
N GLY A 154 2.56 35.18 16.60
CA GLY A 154 2.05 36.31 17.39
C GLY A 154 0.54 36.27 17.68
N VAL A 155 0.22 35.85 18.91
CA VAL A 155 -0.91 36.24 19.79
C VAL A 155 -2.28 36.47 19.13
N SER A 156 -3.23 35.56 19.38
CA SER A 156 -4.67 35.79 19.17
C SER A 156 -5.33 36.15 20.50
N ARG A 157 -5.67 37.42 20.70
CA ARG A 157 -6.65 37.85 21.70
C ARG A 157 -8.02 37.87 21.01
N TRP A 158 -8.97 37.09 21.54
CA TRP A 158 -10.37 37.12 21.13
C TRP A 158 -11.13 38.09 22.05
N SER A 159 -12.05 38.87 21.47
CA SER A 159 -13.13 39.53 22.22
C SER A 159 -14.46 39.09 21.61
N THR A 160 -15.40 38.82 22.52
CA THR A 160 -16.70 38.17 22.36
C THR A 160 -17.63 38.86 21.37
#